data_AF-A0A0A8UPQ1-F1
#
_entry.id   AF-A0A0A8UPQ1-F1
#
_cell.length_a   1.000
_cell.length_b   1.000
_cell.length_c   1.000
_cell.angle_alpha   90.00
_cell.angle_beta   90.00
_cell.angle_gamma   90.00
#
_symmetry.space_group_name_H-M   'P 1'
#
loop_
_entity.id
_entity.type
_entity.pdbx_description
1 polymer ?
#
loop_
_entity_poly.entity_id
_entity_poly.type
_entity_poly.pdbx_seq_one_letter_code
_entity_poly.pdbx_strand_id
1 'polypeptide(L)'
;MKNKLITIAFCSIFLLSQTTLSAELSDSNYWKCTSYDADNKSWTAHSDYQITSINKAFDACKKQSRVPTTCKTSKEDCEAIVNGMTTRAMWRCLALDLAAVPWFSNIYDKASDAAMGAKAYCQANSALPETCYVYLFTCRNLNVRNF
;
A
#
# COMPACT_ATOMS: atom_id res chain seq x y z
N MET A 1 59.06 12.10 11.54
CA MET A 1 57.92 12.37 10.64
C MET A 1 56.98 11.17 10.40
N LYS A 2 57.02 10.09 11.21
CA LYS A 2 56.10 8.92 11.05
C LYS A 2 54.84 8.96 11.93
N ASN A 3 54.81 9.80 12.97
CA ASN A 3 53.71 9.82 13.96
C ASN A 3 52.57 10.81 13.65
N LYS A 4 52.65 11.61 12.57
CA LYS A 4 51.58 12.58 12.21
C LYS A 4 50.60 12.06 11.16
N LEU A 5 50.94 10.98 10.45
CA LEU A 5 50.05 10.38 9.44
C LEU A 5 49.00 9.42 10.03
N ILE A 6 49.29 8.83 11.20
CA ILE A 6 48.37 7.86 11.84
C ILE A 6 47.20 8.57 12.54
N THR A 7 47.41 9.78 13.05
CA THR A 7 46.37 10.55 13.75
C THR A 7 45.31 11.13 12.80
N ILE A 8 45.67 11.40 11.54
CA ILE A 8 44.74 11.93 10.53
C ILE A 8 43.82 10.81 10.02
N ALA A 9 44.33 9.58 9.89
CA ALA A 9 43.53 8.44 9.44
C ALA A 9 42.45 8.01 10.45
N PHE A 10 42.68 8.19 11.76
CA PHE A 10 41.71 7.83 12.80
C PHE A 10 40.57 8.83 12.98
N CYS A 11 40.75 10.10 12.60
CA CYS A 11 39.66 11.09 12.67
C CYS A 11 38.67 11.00 11.49
N SER A 12 39.10 10.47 10.34
CA SER A 12 38.24 10.36 9.15
C SER A 12 37.23 9.22 9.22
N ILE A 13 37.47 8.21 10.06
CA ILE A 13 36.62 7.02 10.18
C ILE A 13 35.46 7.24 11.19
N PHE A 14 35.57 8.23 12.07
CA PHE A 14 34.54 8.54 13.08
C PHE A 14 33.43 9.49 12.60
N LEU A 15 33.51 9.99 11.35
CA LEU A 15 32.52 10.90 10.75
C LEU A 15 31.50 10.19 9.83
N LEU A 16 31.63 8.87 9.64
CA LEU A 16 30.69 8.07 8.84
C LEU A 16 29.59 7.39 9.67
N SER A 17 29.53 7.64 10.98
CA SER A 17 28.60 7.00 11.91
C SER A 17 27.40 7.88 12.29
N GLN A 18 26.87 8.66 11.36
CA GLN A 18 25.54 9.28 11.44
C GLN A 18 24.96 9.21 10.02
N THR A 19 23.82 8.59 9.72
CA THR A 19 22.52 8.72 10.37
C THR A 19 21.67 7.50 9.99
N THR A 20 21.26 6.67 10.94
CA THR A 20 20.03 5.88 10.73
C THR A 20 18.86 6.79 11.04
N LEU A 21 18.29 7.42 10.01
CA LEU A 21 16.96 7.98 10.11
C LEU A 21 16.03 6.77 10.25
N SER A 22 15.76 6.32 11.48
CA SER A 22 14.57 5.54 11.73
C SER A 22 13.42 6.46 11.36
N ALA A 23 12.75 6.17 10.24
CA ALA A 23 11.44 6.73 10.00
C ALA A 23 10.59 6.26 11.18
N GLU A 24 10.34 7.16 12.13
CA GLU A 24 9.23 6.97 13.05
C GLU A 24 8.03 6.69 12.17
N LEU A 25 7.43 5.51 12.34
CA LEU A 25 6.08 5.26 11.87
C LEU A 25 5.25 6.33 12.55
N SER A 26 5.06 7.44 11.84
CA SER A 26 4.24 8.53 12.32
C SER A 26 2.89 7.90 12.65
N ASP A 27 2.53 7.91 13.92
CA ASP A 27 1.17 7.65 14.42
C ASP A 27 0.20 8.76 13.96
N SER A 28 0.41 9.29 12.74
CA SER A 28 -0.46 10.25 12.13
C SER A 28 -1.71 9.52 11.66
N ASN A 29 -2.81 9.83 12.31
CA ASN A 29 -4.13 9.51 11.81
C ASN A 29 -4.54 10.57 10.80
N TYR A 30 -4.74 10.20 9.54
CA TYR A 30 -5.14 11.16 8.51
C TYR A 30 -6.01 10.51 7.44
N TRP A 31 -6.80 11.32 6.74
CA TRP A 31 -7.48 10.92 5.53
C TRP A 31 -6.60 11.17 4.32
N LYS A 32 -6.44 10.16 3.47
CA LYS A 32 -5.77 10.24 2.17
C LYS A 32 -6.83 10.10 1.08
N CYS A 33 -7.00 11.11 0.24
CA CYS A 33 -7.97 11.07 -0.86
C CYS A 33 -7.27 11.26 -2.20
N THR A 34 -7.78 10.59 -3.23
CA THR A 34 -7.22 10.68 -4.59
C THR A 34 -8.26 11.20 -5.57
N SER A 35 -7.86 12.19 -6.37
CA SER A 35 -8.65 12.73 -7.48
C SER A 35 -8.15 12.16 -8.80
N TYR A 36 -9.04 11.97 -9.76
CA TYR A 36 -8.71 11.49 -11.10
C TYR A 36 -9.28 12.41 -12.18
N ASP A 37 -8.58 12.52 -13.31
CA ASP A 37 -9.11 13.14 -14.52
C ASP A 37 -9.57 12.10 -15.56
N ALA A 38 -10.08 12.57 -16.72
CA ALA A 38 -10.53 11.68 -17.81
C ALA A 38 -9.40 10.88 -18.47
N ASP A 39 -8.14 11.30 -18.30
CA ASP A 39 -6.95 10.58 -18.79
C ASP A 39 -6.46 9.54 -17.76
N ASN A 40 -7.21 9.30 -16.68
CA ASN A 40 -6.86 8.45 -15.54
C ASN A 40 -5.55 8.86 -14.83
N LYS A 41 -5.15 10.13 -14.91
CA LYS A 41 -4.09 10.66 -14.04
C LYS A 41 -4.64 10.90 -12.65
N SER A 42 -3.79 10.74 -11.64
CA SER A 42 -4.20 10.79 -10.24
C SER A 42 -3.43 11.82 -9.43
N TRP A 43 -4.12 12.45 -8.47
CA TRP A 43 -3.54 13.39 -7.52
C TRP A 43 -4.04 13.09 -6.13
N THR A 44 -3.11 12.85 -5.21
CA THR A 44 -3.43 12.48 -3.83
C THR A 44 -3.14 13.63 -2.88
N ALA A 45 -4.02 13.83 -1.90
CA ALA A 45 -3.80 14.76 -0.81
C ALA A 45 -4.23 14.16 0.53
N HIS A 46 -3.70 14.73 1.63
CA HIS A 46 -3.99 14.30 2.98
C HIS A 46 -4.34 15.45 3.94
N SER A 47 -5.08 15.11 4.99
CA SER A 47 -5.53 16.00 6.06
C SER A 47 -6.20 15.18 7.17
N ASP A 48 -6.32 15.74 8.36
CA ASP A 48 -7.03 15.11 9.48
C ASP A 48 -8.53 14.91 9.22
N TYR A 49 -9.10 15.64 8.25
CA TYR A 49 -10.51 15.58 7.90
C TYR A 49 -10.72 15.14 6.45
N GLN A 50 -11.62 14.18 6.23
CA GLN A 50 -11.91 13.60 4.91
C GLN A 50 -12.27 14.67 3.85
N ILE A 51 -13.19 15.57 4.18
CA ILE A 51 -13.65 16.62 3.25
C ILE A 51 -12.48 17.54 2.83
N THR A 52 -11.60 17.88 3.76
CA THR A 52 -10.42 18.69 3.47
C THR A 52 -9.46 17.96 2.52
N SER A 53 -9.24 16.65 2.73
CA SER A 53 -8.44 15.83 1.81
C SER A 53 -9.07 15.72 0.43
N ILE A 54 -10.40 15.56 0.34
CA ILE A 54 -11.15 15.56 -0.94
C ILE A 54 -10.90 16.85 -1.71
N ASN A 55 -11.12 17.99 -1.06
CA ASN A 55 -10.99 19.30 -1.68
C ASN A 55 -9.54 19.56 -2.12
N LYS A 56 -8.56 19.21 -1.28
CA LYS A 56 -7.15 19.34 -1.65
C LYS A 56 -6.77 18.46 -2.85
N ALA A 57 -7.26 17.22 -2.90
CA ALA A 57 -6.98 16.31 -4.01
C ALA A 57 -7.62 16.81 -5.30
N PHE A 58 -8.87 17.26 -5.22
CA PHE A 58 -9.59 17.85 -6.33
C PHE A 58 -8.91 19.11 -6.84
N ASP A 59 -8.53 20.03 -5.95
CA ASP A 59 -7.81 21.26 -6.30
C ASP A 59 -6.46 20.97 -6.96
N ALA A 60 -5.74 19.96 -6.48
CA ALA A 60 -4.49 19.52 -7.10
C ALA A 60 -4.73 19.03 -8.53
N CYS A 61 -5.76 18.20 -8.75
CA CYS A 61 -6.17 17.78 -10.09
C CYS A 61 -6.52 18.98 -10.97
N LYS A 62 -7.37 19.89 -10.50
CA LYS A 62 -7.78 21.09 -11.26
C LYS A 62 -6.60 21.96 -11.70
N LYS A 63 -5.55 22.04 -10.88
CA LYS A 63 -4.36 22.86 -11.14
C LYS A 63 -3.36 22.20 -12.08
N GLN A 64 -3.28 20.87 -12.08
CA GLN A 64 -2.19 20.13 -12.74
C GLN A 64 -2.64 19.26 -13.92
N SER A 65 -3.92 18.91 -13.99
CA SER A 65 -4.49 18.15 -15.11
C SER A 65 -4.51 18.99 -16.38
N ARG A 66 -4.37 18.30 -17.52
CA ARG A 66 -4.55 18.90 -18.85
C ARG A 66 -6.02 19.07 -19.22
N VAL A 67 -6.92 18.35 -18.54
CA VAL A 67 -8.36 18.34 -18.77
C VAL A 67 -9.11 18.63 -17.46
N PRO A 68 -8.88 19.80 -16.83
CA PRO A 68 -9.28 20.06 -15.45
C PRO A 68 -10.79 20.00 -15.21
N THR A 69 -11.63 20.23 -16.21
CA THR A 69 -13.10 20.10 -16.08
C THR A 69 -13.56 18.67 -15.81
N THR A 70 -12.71 17.68 -16.07
CA THR A 70 -13.01 16.25 -15.88
C THR A 70 -12.56 15.70 -14.54
N CYS A 71 -11.86 16.50 -13.74
CA CYS A 71 -11.43 16.11 -12.40
C CYS A 71 -12.64 15.66 -11.57
N LYS A 72 -12.47 14.55 -10.86
CA LYS A 72 -13.45 13.99 -9.93
C LYS A 72 -12.72 13.41 -8.72
N THR A 73 -13.35 13.54 -7.56
CA THR A 73 -12.89 12.91 -6.32
C THR A 73 -14.13 12.39 -5.63
N SER A 74 -14.22 11.08 -5.43
CA SER A 74 -15.33 10.48 -4.69
C SER A 74 -14.93 10.20 -3.24
N LYS A 75 -15.91 9.93 -2.36
CA LYS A 75 -15.60 9.53 -0.98
C LYS A 75 -14.96 8.15 -0.91
N GLU A 76 -15.27 7.30 -1.88
CA GLU A 76 -14.74 5.95 -2.05
C GLU A 76 -13.27 5.97 -2.46
N ASP A 77 -12.80 7.07 -3.06
CA ASP A 77 -11.38 7.33 -3.36
C ASP A 77 -10.59 7.85 -2.14
N CYS A 78 -11.20 7.82 -0.95
CA CYS A 78 -10.58 8.21 0.31
C CYS A 78 -10.36 7.03 1.24
N GLU A 79 -9.19 7.02 1.85
CA GLU A 79 -8.80 6.02 2.83
C GLU A 79 -8.43 6.74 4.13
N ALA A 80 -8.98 6.26 5.26
CA ALA A 80 -8.45 6.67 6.55
C ALA A 80 -7.18 5.87 6.81
N ILE A 81 -6.13 6.56 7.19
CA ILE A 81 -4.86 5.99 7.64
C ILE A 81 -4.85 6.16 9.14
N VAL A 82 -4.83 5.05 9.88
CA VAL A 82 -4.82 5.02 11.34
C VAL A 82 -3.55 4.33 11.80
N ASN A 83 -2.72 5.02 12.58
CA ASN A 83 -1.43 4.54 13.06
C ASN A 83 -0.56 3.97 11.91
N GLY A 84 -0.49 4.71 10.80
CA GLY A 84 0.25 4.35 9.60
C GLY A 84 -0.37 3.27 8.70
N MET A 85 -1.54 2.73 9.04
CA MET A 85 -2.21 1.65 8.28
C MET A 85 -3.51 2.12 7.65
N THR A 86 -3.80 1.69 6.42
CA THR A 86 -5.10 1.96 5.79
C THR A 86 -6.22 1.19 6.49
N THR A 87 -7.37 1.84 6.69
CA THR A 87 -8.58 1.19 7.20
C THR A 87 -9.34 0.47 6.08
N ARG A 88 -9.03 0.75 4.82
CA ARG A 88 -9.62 0.08 3.66
C ARG A 88 -9.28 -1.41 3.71
N ALA A 89 -10.29 -2.27 3.81
CA ALA A 89 -10.08 -3.69 4.05
C ALA A 89 -9.08 -4.30 3.04
N MET A 90 -8.02 -4.94 3.54
CA MET A 90 -6.98 -5.53 2.69
C MET A 90 -7.08 -7.05 2.71
N TRP A 91 -8.07 -7.60 2.00
CA TRP A 91 -8.27 -9.04 1.94
C TRP A 91 -7.30 -9.72 0.99
N ARG A 92 -6.67 -10.79 1.49
CA ARG A 92 -5.89 -11.72 0.69
C ARG A 92 -6.31 -13.14 1.03
N CYS A 93 -6.54 -13.95 0.00
CA CYS A 93 -6.95 -15.35 0.16
C CYS A 93 -5.90 -16.29 -0.39
N LEU A 94 -5.96 -17.53 0.07
CA LEU A 94 -5.14 -18.64 -0.37
C LEU A 94 -6.01 -19.70 -1.05
N ALA A 95 -5.68 -20.01 -2.29
CA ALA A 95 -6.16 -21.21 -2.98
C ALA A 95 -5.17 -22.35 -2.82
N LEU A 96 -5.69 -23.57 -2.85
CA LEU A 96 -4.92 -24.80 -2.88
C LEU A 96 -5.41 -25.65 -4.06
N ASP A 97 -4.51 -26.38 -4.69
CA ASP A 97 -4.87 -27.48 -5.58
C ASP A 97 -4.90 -28.81 -4.80
N LEU A 98 -5.23 -29.91 -5.48
CA LEU A 98 -5.26 -31.24 -4.87
C LEU A 98 -3.90 -31.70 -4.31
N ALA A 99 -2.80 -31.13 -4.80
CA ALA A 99 -1.44 -31.38 -4.28
C ALA A 99 -1.08 -30.44 -3.11
N ALA A 100 -2.04 -29.66 -2.61
CA ALA A 100 -1.87 -28.67 -1.54
C ALA A 100 -0.83 -27.59 -1.85
N VAL A 101 -0.59 -27.27 -3.12
CA VAL A 101 0.31 -26.16 -3.50
C VAL A 101 -0.39 -24.82 -3.20
N PRO A 102 0.27 -23.88 -2.49
CA PRO A 102 -0.35 -22.62 -2.11
C PRO A 102 -0.31 -21.55 -3.22
N TRP A 103 -1.46 -20.95 -3.49
CA TRP A 103 -1.64 -19.89 -4.49
C TRP A 103 -2.36 -18.68 -3.90
N PHE A 104 -1.62 -17.63 -3.57
CA PHE A 104 -2.21 -16.43 -2.98
C PHE A 104 -2.76 -15.47 -4.03
N SER A 105 -3.90 -14.85 -3.72
CA SER A 105 -4.40 -13.71 -4.48
C SER A 105 -3.52 -12.47 -4.31
N ASN A 106 -3.79 -11.47 -5.16
CA ASN A 106 -3.50 -10.06 -4.85
C ASN A 106 -4.32 -9.59 -3.62
N ILE A 107 -4.17 -8.32 -3.26
CA ILE A 107 -4.93 -7.70 -2.17
C ILE A 107 -6.19 -7.05 -2.75
N TYR A 108 -7.34 -7.27 -2.13
CA TYR A 108 -8.65 -6.78 -2.56
C TYR A 108 -9.42 -6.15 -1.40
N ASP A 109 -10.39 -5.30 -1.72
CA ASP A 109 -11.28 -4.68 -0.73
C ASP A 109 -12.29 -5.66 -0.14
N LYS A 110 -12.59 -6.74 -0.86
CA LYS A 110 -13.61 -7.72 -0.51
C LYS A 110 -13.00 -9.11 -0.44
N ALA A 111 -13.38 -9.86 0.60
CA ALA A 111 -12.97 -11.25 0.77
C ALA A 111 -13.40 -12.14 -0.40
N SER A 112 -14.60 -11.91 -0.96
CA SER A 112 -15.11 -12.64 -2.12
C SER A 112 -14.23 -12.47 -3.34
N ASP A 113 -13.76 -11.24 -3.59
CA ASP A 113 -12.99 -10.90 -4.77
C ASP A 113 -11.58 -11.45 -4.64
N ALA A 114 -11.00 -11.39 -3.42
CA ALA A 114 -9.77 -12.08 -3.10
C ALA A 114 -9.88 -13.60 -3.26
N ALA A 115 -11.00 -14.21 -2.86
CA ALA A 115 -11.21 -15.65 -3.01
C ALA A 115 -11.32 -16.05 -4.49
N MET A 116 -12.08 -15.30 -5.29
CA MET A 116 -12.15 -15.50 -6.74
C MET A 116 -10.79 -15.31 -7.40
N GLY A 117 -10.06 -14.25 -7.02
CA GLY A 117 -8.72 -13.97 -7.51
C GLY A 117 -7.71 -15.08 -7.17
N ALA A 118 -7.74 -15.61 -5.94
CA ALA A 118 -6.87 -16.73 -5.54
C ALA A 118 -7.18 -17.98 -6.36
N LYS A 119 -8.46 -18.32 -6.53
CA LYS A 119 -8.88 -19.49 -7.30
C LYS A 119 -8.45 -19.36 -8.77
N ALA A 120 -8.72 -18.22 -9.39
CA ALA A 120 -8.33 -17.96 -10.78
C ALA A 120 -6.80 -18.02 -10.97
N TYR A 121 -6.04 -17.47 -10.01
CA TYR A 121 -4.59 -17.55 -10.05
C TYR A 121 -4.08 -18.99 -9.93
N CYS A 122 -4.65 -19.80 -9.05
CA CYS A 122 -4.36 -21.24 -8.97
C CYS A 122 -4.68 -21.93 -10.31
N GLN A 123 -5.87 -21.71 -10.88
CA GLN A 123 -6.30 -22.34 -12.13
C GLN A 123 -5.40 -21.97 -13.32
N ALA A 124 -4.81 -20.77 -13.31
CA ALA A 124 -3.90 -20.34 -14.37
C ALA A 124 -2.48 -20.90 -14.26
N ASN A 125 -2.05 -21.35 -13.08
CA ASN A 125 -0.64 -21.65 -12.80
C ASN A 125 -0.37 -23.05 -12.23
N SER A 126 -1.38 -23.70 -11.64
CA SER A 126 -1.25 -25.04 -11.07
C SER A 126 -1.13 -26.09 -12.19
N ALA A 127 -0.40 -27.17 -11.90
CA ALA A 127 -0.41 -28.38 -12.72
C ALA A 127 -1.74 -29.16 -12.65
N LEU A 128 -2.61 -28.84 -11.69
CA LEU A 128 -3.91 -29.47 -11.44
C LEU A 128 -5.03 -28.42 -11.39
N PRO A 129 -5.26 -27.63 -12.46
CA PRO A 129 -6.07 -26.42 -12.42
C PRO A 129 -7.54 -26.67 -12.03
N GLU A 130 -8.15 -27.77 -12.50
CA GLU A 130 -9.53 -28.12 -12.18
C GLU A 130 -9.77 -28.44 -10.70
N THR A 131 -8.69 -28.70 -9.95
CA THR A 131 -8.77 -29.04 -8.53
C THR A 131 -8.62 -27.85 -7.60
N CYS A 132 -8.40 -26.64 -8.15
CA CYS A 132 -8.21 -25.44 -7.36
C CYS A 132 -9.45 -25.08 -6.54
N TYR A 133 -9.26 -24.98 -5.23
CA TYR A 133 -10.30 -24.57 -4.29
C TYR A 133 -9.81 -23.48 -3.34
N VAL A 134 -10.76 -22.73 -2.78
CA VAL A 134 -10.51 -21.72 -1.74
C VAL A 134 -11.50 -21.98 -0.62
N TYR A 135 -11.02 -21.99 0.62
CA TYR A 135 -11.89 -21.93 1.78
C TYR A 135 -11.93 -20.51 2.32
N LEU A 136 -13.10 -19.98 2.65
CA LEU A 136 -13.22 -18.59 3.13
C LEU A 136 -12.41 -18.34 4.42
N PHE A 137 -12.17 -19.36 5.25
CA PHE A 137 -11.32 -19.22 6.44
C PHE A 137 -9.83 -19.02 6.12
N THR A 138 -9.38 -19.30 4.88
CA THR A 138 -8.01 -19.01 4.44
C THR A 138 -7.85 -17.57 3.96
N CYS A 139 -8.95 -16.82 3.88
CA CYS A 139 -8.93 -15.39 3.61
C CYS A 139 -8.60 -14.62 4.90
N ARG A 140 -7.68 -13.67 4.78
CA ARG A 140 -7.28 -12.79 5.89
C ARG A 140 -7.37 -11.34 5.47
N ASN A 141 -7.91 -10.52 6.36
CA ASN A 141 -7.78 -9.07 6.25
C ASN A 141 -6.44 -8.66 6.87
N LEU A 142 -5.57 -8.10 6.05
CA LEU A 142 -4.20 -7.73 6.42
C LEU A 142 -4.14 -6.47 7.29
N ASN A 143 -5.26 -5.75 7.48
CA ASN A 143 -5.33 -4.59 8.37
C ASN A 143 -5.44 -4.98 9.84
N VAL A 144 -5.74 -6.24 10.15
CA VAL A 144 -5.95 -6.67 11.53
C VAL A 144 -4.59 -6.81 12.20
N ARG A 145 -4.29 -5.91 13.16
CA ARG A 145 -3.18 -6.09 14.09
C ARG A 145 -3.45 -7.38 14.87
N ASN A 146 -2.50 -8.32 14.85
CA ASN A 146 -2.49 -9.39 15.85
C ASN A 146 -2.31 -8.69 17.20
N PHE A 147 -3.39 -8.61 18.00
CA PHE A 147 -3.34 -8.21 19.39
C PHE A 147 -2.80 -9.36 20.23
#